data_AF-A0A3D1EY56-F1
#
_entry.id   AF-A0A3D1EY56-F1
#
_cell.length_a   1.000
_cell.length_b   1.000
_cell.length_c   1.000
_cell.angle_alpha   90.00
_cell.angle_beta   90.00
_cell.angle_gamma   90.00
#
_symmetry.space_group_name_H-M   'P 1'
#
loop_
_entity.id
_entity.type
_entity.pdbx_description
1 polymer ?
#
loop_
_entity_poly.entity_id
_entity_poly.type
_entity_poly.pdbx_seq_one_letter_code
_entity_poly.pdbx_strand_id
1 'polypeptide(L)'
;MSFMFNPYPYDDPKASNPIDLSEKSIQSITCGNANVIKELCNQATKGVLIIDGYIGIDFDATITPLKQELGHAAFLDIASCYKTQAQLDQMLDPYLAVDSSMDPVSLFGRIYHGEIDDLLDKTKLADLLEQ
;
A
#
# COMPACT_ATOMS: atom_id res chain seq x y z
N MET A 1 -13.39 -7.62 -35.32
CA MET A 1 -12.20 -8.30 -34.77
C MET A 1 -12.64 -9.02 -33.50
N SER A 2 -12.63 -10.35 -33.51
CA SER A 2 -13.01 -11.16 -32.35
C SER A 2 -11.86 -11.21 -31.35
N PHE A 3 -12.11 -10.83 -30.10
CA PHE A 3 -11.26 -11.17 -28.98
C PHE A 3 -11.12 -12.71 -28.94
N MET A 4 -9.91 -13.21 -29.17
CA MET A 4 -9.63 -14.64 -29.37
C MET A 4 -9.03 -15.29 -28.12
N PHE A 5 -9.44 -14.82 -26.93
CA PHE A 5 -9.22 -15.56 -25.69
C PHE A 5 -10.50 -16.31 -25.40
N ASN A 6 -10.42 -17.64 -25.42
CA ASN A 6 -11.43 -18.47 -24.79
C ASN A 6 -11.37 -18.06 -23.30
N PRO A 7 -12.39 -17.37 -22.74
CA PRO A 7 -12.34 -17.03 -21.33
C PRO A 7 -12.11 -18.35 -20.61
N TYR A 8 -11.00 -18.45 -19.87
CA TYR A 8 -10.80 -19.58 -18.98
C TYR A 8 -12.08 -19.63 -18.15
N PRO A 9 -12.78 -20.77 -18.07
CA PRO A 9 -13.96 -20.85 -17.25
C PRO A 9 -13.46 -20.58 -15.83
N TYR A 10 -13.63 -19.36 -15.36
CA TYR A 10 -13.64 -19.07 -13.94
C TYR A 10 -14.94 -19.71 -13.41
N ASP A 11 -15.02 -21.03 -13.50
CA ASP A 11 -16.10 -21.90 -13.03
C ASP A 11 -15.98 -22.05 -11.52
N ASP A 12 -15.85 -20.91 -10.83
CA ASP A 12 -16.27 -20.87 -9.45
C ASP A 12 -17.10 -19.60 -9.21
N PRO A 13 -18.41 -19.63 -9.58
CA PRO A 13 -19.35 -18.58 -9.19
C PRO A 13 -19.49 -18.44 -7.66
N LYS A 14 -18.81 -19.30 -6.88
CA LYS A 14 -18.73 -19.29 -5.43
C LYS A 14 -17.28 -19.22 -4.93
N ALA A 15 -16.35 -18.66 -5.72
CA ALA A 15 -14.95 -18.48 -5.31
C ALA A 15 -14.89 -17.73 -3.97
N SER A 16 -14.87 -18.51 -2.90
CA SER A 16 -14.76 -18.07 -1.53
C SER A 16 -13.42 -18.55 -1.09
N ASN A 17 -12.54 -17.61 -0.75
CA ASN A 17 -11.25 -17.90 -0.16
C ASN A 17 -11.36 -17.60 1.35
N PRO A 18 -12.06 -18.45 2.14
CA PRO A 18 -12.17 -18.22 3.56
C PRO A 18 -10.77 -18.31 4.17
N ILE A 19 -10.40 -17.26 4.91
CA ILE A 19 -9.17 -17.28 5.69
C ILE A 19 -9.46 -18.13 6.93
N ASP A 20 -8.83 -19.29 7.03
CA ASP A 20 -8.92 -20.15 8.21
C ASP A 20 -8.12 -19.51 9.36
N LEU A 21 -8.83 -18.82 10.25
CA LEU A 21 -8.25 -18.09 11.38
C LEU A 21 -8.57 -18.82 12.68
N SER A 22 -7.57 -18.91 13.57
CA SER A 22 -7.79 -19.43 14.93
C SER A 22 -8.82 -18.59 15.70
N GLU A 23 -9.55 -19.20 16.64
CA GLU A 23 -10.51 -18.49 17.49
C GLU A 23 -9.88 -17.28 18.20
N LYS A 24 -8.62 -17.43 18.64
CA LYS A 24 -7.84 -16.35 19.25
C LYS A 24 -7.65 -15.17 18.30
N SER A 25 -7.34 -15.44 17.03
CA SER A 25 -7.19 -14.40 16.01
C SER A 25 -8.51 -13.67 15.78
N ILE A 26 -9.61 -14.40 15.64
CA ILE A 26 -10.95 -13.83 15.45
C ILE A 26 -11.32 -12.92 16.62
N GLN A 27 -11.11 -13.37 17.85
CA GLN A 27 -11.39 -12.60 19.06
C GLN A 27 -10.48 -11.37 19.24
N SER A 28 -9.32 -11.35 18.58
CA SER A 28 -8.40 -10.20 18.61
C SER A 28 -8.74 -9.11 17.59
N ILE A 29 -9.67 -9.36 16.67
CA ILE A 29 -10.07 -8.38 15.66
C ILE A 29 -10.79 -7.23 16.34
N THR A 30 -10.25 -6.02 16.15
CA THR A 30 -10.88 -4.79 16.62
C THR A 30 -11.62 -4.14 15.46
N CYS A 31 -12.93 -3.92 15.61
CA CYS A 31 -13.79 -3.34 14.58
C CYS A 31 -14.36 -1.98 15.00
N GLY A 32 -14.55 -1.09 14.01
CA GLY A 32 -15.14 0.23 14.17
C GLY A 32 -14.11 1.30 14.54
N ASN A 33 -14.21 2.46 13.89
CA ASN A 33 -13.17 3.50 13.94
C ASN A 33 -12.79 3.90 15.38
N ALA A 34 -13.75 4.18 16.26
CA ALA A 34 -13.45 4.58 17.64
C ALA A 34 -12.69 3.51 18.44
N ASN A 35 -13.06 2.23 18.26
CA ASN A 35 -12.38 1.13 18.96
C ASN A 35 -10.97 0.92 18.41
N VAL A 36 -10.81 0.99 17.08
CA VAL A 36 -9.52 0.85 16.41
C VAL A 36 -8.57 1.96 16.86
N ILE A 37 -9.02 3.23 16.87
CA ILE A 37 -8.21 4.36 17.33
C ILE A 37 -7.78 4.16 18.80
N LYS A 38 -8.71 3.78 19.67
CA LYS A 38 -8.39 3.51 21.08
C LYS A 38 -7.33 2.42 21.24
N GLU A 39 -7.46 1.32 20.49
CA GLU A 39 -6.48 0.24 20.55
C GLU A 39 -5.13 0.65 19.99
N LEU A 40 -5.10 1.38 18.87
CA LEU A 40 -3.87 1.95 18.33
C LEU A 40 -3.20 2.89 19.33
N CYS A 41 -3.93 3.78 20.01
CA CYS A 41 -3.37 4.61 21.08
C CYS A 41 -2.74 3.78 22.20
N ASN A 42 -3.39 2.69 22.63
CA ASN A 42 -2.82 1.79 23.64
C ASN A 42 -1.53 1.13 23.16
N GLN A 43 -1.46 0.72 21.89
CA GLN A 43 -0.27 0.08 21.32
C GLN A 43 0.87 1.10 21.08
N ALA A 44 0.56 2.35 20.74
CA ALA A 44 1.54 3.42 20.57
C ALA A 44 2.34 3.69 21.86
N THR A 45 1.74 3.50 23.04
CA THR A 45 2.48 3.67 24.31
C THR A 45 3.54 2.60 24.55
N LYS A 46 3.52 1.50 23.79
CA LYS A 46 4.40 0.34 23.96
C LYS A 46 5.54 0.29 22.94
N GLY A 47 5.55 1.18 21.95
CA GLY A 47 6.56 1.18 20.89
C GLY A 47 6.18 2.02 19.68
N VAL A 48 6.77 1.69 18.53
CA VAL A 48 6.53 2.36 17.26
C VAL A 48 5.38 1.68 16.52
N LEU A 49 4.44 2.48 16.02
CA LEU A 49 3.40 2.00 15.11
C LEU A 49 3.80 2.27 13.67
N ILE A 50 3.75 1.22 12.86
CA ILE A 50 3.89 1.30 11.41
C ILE A 50 2.50 1.03 10.85
N ILE A 51 1.95 2.00 10.13
CA ILE A 51 0.63 1.90 9.51
C ILE A 51 0.83 1.87 8.01
N ASP A 52 0.42 0.77 7.41
CA ASP A 52 0.38 0.60 5.96
C ASP A 52 -1.06 0.34 5.51
N GLY A 53 -1.37 0.77 4.30
CA GLY A 53 -2.73 0.85 3.79
C GLY A 53 -2.88 0.24 2.41
N TYR A 54 -4.04 -0.36 2.17
CA TYR A 54 -4.40 -0.81 0.83
C TYR A 54 -4.82 0.38 -0.05
N ILE A 55 -4.84 0.16 -1.37
CA ILE A 55 -5.22 1.18 -2.35
C ILE A 55 -6.62 1.73 -2.03
N GLY A 56 -6.72 3.05 -1.87
CA GLY A 56 -7.98 3.74 -1.60
C GLY A 56 -8.33 3.90 -0.13
N ILE A 57 -7.41 3.57 0.79
CA ILE A 57 -7.57 3.90 2.21
C ILE A 57 -7.61 5.43 2.42
N ASP A 58 -8.44 5.87 3.35
CA ASP A 58 -8.43 7.23 3.87
C ASP A 58 -7.56 7.28 5.14
N PHE A 59 -6.29 7.66 4.98
CA PHE A 59 -5.38 7.79 6.12
C PHE A 59 -5.79 8.95 7.03
N ASP A 60 -6.36 10.03 6.51
CA ASP A 60 -6.71 11.21 7.31
C ASP A 60 -7.76 10.87 8.36
N ALA A 61 -8.73 10.02 8.01
CA ALA A 61 -9.75 9.50 8.93
C ALA A 61 -9.16 8.72 10.12
N THR A 62 -7.95 8.15 9.97
CA THR A 62 -7.28 7.39 11.02
C THR A 62 -6.22 8.22 11.75
N ILE A 63 -5.40 8.97 11.01
CA ILE A 63 -4.27 9.73 11.56
C ILE A 63 -4.73 10.98 12.32
N THR A 64 -5.81 11.64 11.90
CA THR A 64 -6.29 12.86 12.57
C THR A 64 -6.70 12.60 14.03
N PRO A 65 -7.55 11.59 14.35
CA PRO A 65 -7.85 11.25 15.73
C PRO A 65 -6.62 10.78 16.52
N LEU A 66 -5.72 10.02 15.90
CA LEU A 66 -4.49 9.58 16.56
C LEU A 66 -3.61 10.77 16.98
N LYS A 67 -3.46 11.79 16.14
CA LYS A 67 -2.71 13.01 16.48
C LYS A 67 -3.34 13.77 17.65
N GLN A 68 -4.67 13.76 17.76
CA GLN A 68 -5.39 14.41 18.87
C GLN A 68 -5.16 13.69 20.20
N GLU A 69 -5.24 12.36 20.19
CA GLU A 69 -5.04 11.52 21.39
C GLU A 69 -3.55 11.40 21.79
N LEU A 70 -2.67 11.32 20.80
CA LEU A 70 -1.22 11.13 20.95
C LEU A 70 -0.45 12.42 20.66
N GLY A 71 -0.90 13.57 21.17
CA GLY A 71 -0.31 14.88 20.86
C GLY A 71 1.17 15.08 21.21
N HIS A 72 1.81 14.10 21.85
CA HIS A 72 3.25 14.06 22.17
C HIS A 72 4.05 13.11 21.26
N ALA A 73 3.40 12.29 20.44
CA ALA A 73 4.06 11.36 19.53
C ALA A 73 4.50 12.06 18.24
N ALA A 74 5.65 11.65 17.71
CA ALA A 74 6.07 12.06 16.36
C ALA A 74 5.26 11.27 15.31
N PHE A 75 4.80 11.98 14.28
CA PHE A 75 4.11 11.38 13.13
C PHE A 75 4.96 11.59 11.89
N LEU A 76 5.51 10.48 11.38
CA LEU A 76 6.34 10.48 10.18
C LEU A 76 5.51 9.97 9.01
N ASP A 77 5.43 10.76 7.94
CA ASP A 77 4.77 10.36 6.70
C ASP A 77 5.83 9.95 5.68
N ILE A 78 5.94 8.64 5.43
CA ILE A 78 6.87 8.09 4.44
C ILE A 78 6.54 8.55 3.02
N ALA A 79 5.29 8.94 2.73
CA ALA A 79 4.90 9.40 1.41
C ALA A 79 5.64 10.69 1.01
N SER A 80 6.03 11.50 2.00
CA SER A 80 6.86 12.70 1.78
C SER A 80 8.25 12.36 1.23
N CYS A 81 8.74 11.14 1.45
CA CYS A 81 10.06 10.68 1.02
C CYS A 81 10.07 10.10 -0.39
N TYR A 82 8.93 9.93 -1.06
CA TYR A 82 8.94 9.45 -2.43
C TYR A 82 9.62 10.46 -3.38
N LYS A 83 10.19 9.91 -4.45
CA LYS A 83 10.58 10.70 -5.63
C LYS A 83 9.37 11.46 -6.17
N THR A 84 9.64 12.57 -6.86
CA THR A 84 8.58 13.34 -7.51
C THR A 84 7.93 12.53 -8.62
N GLN A 85 6.68 12.86 -8.96
CA GLN A 85 5.95 12.23 -10.07
C GLN A 85 6.79 12.22 -11.36
N ALA A 86 7.40 13.34 -11.73
CA ALA A 86 8.21 13.44 -12.95
C ALA A 86 9.43 12.50 -12.94
N GLN A 87 10.09 12.32 -11.79
CA GLN A 87 11.21 11.39 -11.65
C GLN A 87 10.74 9.93 -11.75
N LEU A 88 9.61 9.61 -11.13
CA LEU A 88 9.02 8.27 -11.21
C LEU A 88 8.55 7.96 -12.63
N ASP A 89 7.90 8.90 -13.31
CA ASP A 89 7.47 8.75 -14.70
C ASP A 89 8.68 8.47 -15.59
N GLN A 90 9.74 9.27 -15.50
CA GLN A 90 10.96 9.05 -16.28
C GLN A 90 11.62 7.70 -15.98
N MET A 91 11.62 7.29 -14.71
CA MET A 91 12.22 6.04 -14.26
C MET A 91 11.44 4.80 -14.71
N LEU A 92 10.11 4.89 -14.73
CA LEU A 92 9.20 3.79 -15.04
C LEU A 92 8.76 3.76 -16.51
N ASP A 93 8.95 4.85 -17.27
CA ASP A 93 8.60 4.96 -18.70
C ASP A 93 9.07 3.76 -19.54
N PRO A 94 10.33 3.27 -19.41
CA PRO A 94 10.78 2.13 -20.21
C PRO A 94 10.04 0.82 -19.92
N TYR A 95 9.37 0.72 -18.76
CA TYR A 95 8.62 -0.45 -18.31
C TYR A 95 7.13 -0.36 -18.62
N LEU A 96 6.62 0.86 -18.83
CA LEU A 96 5.24 1.18 -19.18
C LEU A 96 5.03 1.33 -20.68
N ALA A 97 6.09 1.54 -21.46
CA ALA A 97 6.03 1.68 -22.91
C ALA A 97 5.48 0.42 -23.59
N VAL A 98 4.44 0.60 -24.41
CA VAL A 98 3.81 -0.47 -25.19
C VAL A 98 4.72 -0.84 -26.37
N ASP A 99 5.30 -2.03 -26.33
CA ASP A 99 6.05 -2.59 -27.44
C ASP A 99 5.10 -3.39 -28.35
N SER A 100 4.48 -2.73 -29.32
CA SER A 100 3.51 -3.34 -30.23
C SER A 100 4.10 -4.38 -31.19
N SER A 101 5.44 -4.48 -31.26
CA SER A 101 6.14 -5.52 -32.01
C SER A 101 6.23 -6.82 -31.20
N MET A 102 6.62 -6.72 -29.92
CA MET A 102 6.80 -7.88 -29.02
C MET A 102 5.49 -8.27 -28.30
N ASP A 103 4.62 -7.30 -28.05
CA ASP A 103 3.31 -7.45 -27.41
C ASP A 103 2.25 -6.64 -28.20
N PRO A 104 1.82 -7.13 -29.38
CA PRO A 104 0.85 -6.45 -30.23
C PRO A 104 -0.53 -6.26 -29.59
N VAL A 105 -0.80 -6.95 -28.48
CA VAL A 105 -2.09 -6.92 -27.78
C VAL A 105 -2.00 -6.16 -26.44
N SER A 106 -0.81 -5.65 -26.09
CA SER A 106 -0.53 -4.92 -24.85
C SER A 106 -0.98 -5.68 -23.59
N LEU A 107 -0.81 -7.00 -23.58
CA LEU A 107 -1.23 -7.88 -22.49
C LEU A 107 -0.24 -7.89 -21.31
N PHE A 108 1.02 -7.58 -21.55
CA PHE A 108 2.09 -7.70 -20.56
C PHE A 108 2.94 -6.42 -20.51
N GLY A 109 2.99 -5.80 -19.33
CA GLY A 109 4.00 -4.80 -19.03
C GLY A 109 5.39 -5.43 -18.87
N ARG A 110 6.45 -4.62 -18.87
CA ARG A 110 7.79 -5.12 -18.52
C ARG A 110 7.95 -5.13 -17.01
N ILE A 111 8.63 -6.15 -16.49
CA ILE A 111 8.88 -6.28 -15.05
C ILE A 111 9.93 -5.24 -14.65
N TYR A 112 9.59 -4.41 -13.66
CA TYR A 112 10.56 -3.57 -12.97
C TYR A 112 11.41 -4.45 -12.05
N HIS A 113 12.73 -4.46 -12.27
CA HIS A 113 13.67 -5.33 -11.54
C HIS A 113 14.36 -4.65 -10.34
N GLY A 114 14.01 -3.40 -10.04
CA GLY A 114 14.54 -2.70 -8.87
C GLY A 114 13.76 -3.01 -7.59
N GLU A 115 14.16 -2.35 -6.52
CA GLU A 115 13.58 -2.51 -5.18
C GLU A 115 12.65 -1.33 -4.82
N ILE A 116 11.86 -1.48 -3.76
CA ILE A 116 10.97 -0.40 -3.27
C ILE A 116 11.78 0.84 -2.89
N ASP A 117 12.99 0.64 -2.36
CA ASP A 117 13.93 1.70 -2.00
C ASP A 117 14.30 2.59 -3.19
N ASP A 118 14.22 2.07 -4.42
CA ASP A 118 14.47 2.85 -5.64
C ASP A 118 13.38 3.89 -5.89
N LEU A 119 12.20 3.77 -5.27
CA LEU A 119 11.12 4.75 -5.37
C LEU A 119 11.29 5.92 -4.40
N LEU A 120 12.14 5.77 -3.39
CA LEU A 120 12.38 6.76 -2.33
C LEU A 120 13.50 7.74 -2.71
N ASP A 121 13.31 9.02 -2.40
CA ASP A 121 14.36 10.03 -2.45
C ASP A 121 15.24 9.89 -1.19
N LYS A 122 16.49 9.46 -1.40
CA LYS A 122 17.44 9.20 -0.32
C LYS A 122 17.77 10.45 0.50
N THR A 123 17.70 11.63 -0.10
CA THR A 123 17.94 12.90 0.61
C THR A 123 16.80 13.17 1.56
N LYS A 124 15.56 13.10 1.07
CA LYS A 124 14.37 13.30 1.90
C LYS A 124 14.26 12.27 3.02
N LEU A 125 14.64 11.02 2.73
CA LEU A 125 14.67 9.96 3.72
C LEU A 125 15.69 10.24 4.83
N ALA A 126 16.89 10.70 4.49
CA ALA A 126 17.89 11.11 5.47
C ALA A 126 17.37 12.28 6.33
N ASP A 127 16.79 13.30 5.71
CA ASP A 127 16.21 14.45 6.41
C ASP A 127 15.05 14.08 7.34
N LEU A 128 14.29 13.03 7.02
CA LEU A 128 13.21 12.51 7.88
C LEU A 128 13.76 11.74 9.09
N LEU A 129 14.88 11.04 8.94
CA LEU A 129 15.50 10.25 10.01
C LEU A 129 16.27 11.10 11.02
N GLU A 130 16.66 12.33 10.65
CA GLU A 130 17.37 13.27 11.52
C GLU A 130 16.43 14.14 12.39
N GLN A 131 15.11 14.02 12.23
CA GLN A 131 14.08 14.72 13.03
C GLN A 131 13.77 14.02 14.35
#